data_AF-A0A6F8YJY5-F1
#
_entry.id   AF-A0A6F8YJY5-F1
#
_cell.length_a   1.000
_cell.length_b   1.000
_cell.length_c   1.000
_cell.angle_alpha   90.00
_cell.angle_beta   90.00
_cell.angle_gamma   90.00
#
_symmetry.space_group_name_H-M   'P 1'
#
loop_
_entity.id
_entity.type
_entity.pdbx_description
1 polymer ?
#
loop_
_entity_poly.entity_id
_entity_poly.type
_entity_poly.pdbx_seq_one_letter_code
_entity_poly.pdbx_strand_id
1 'polypeptide(L)' 'MLDAGQREALAGMRQAVTPLPPEDIADAIAYATGAPARVNVAELIVVPTVQG' A
#
# COMPACT_ATOMS: atom_id res chain seq x y z
N MET A 1 10.50 29.65 -4.24
CA MET A 1 11.64 28.77 -4.59
C MET A 1 11.76 27.53 -3.71
N LEU A 2 10.98 27.38 -2.61
CA LEU A 2 11.02 26.19 -1.74
C LEU A 2 10.32 24.95 -2.36
N ASP A 3 9.41 25.13 -3.33
CA ASP A 3 8.51 24.06 -3.77
C ASP A 3 9.03 23.20 -4.93
N ALA A 4 9.97 23.71 -5.74
CA ALA A 4 10.38 23.04 -6.98
C ALA A 4 11.23 21.78 -6.70
N GLY A 5 12.29 21.92 -5.89
CA GLY A 5 13.13 20.78 -5.52
C GLY A 5 12.40 19.74 -4.66
N GLN A 6 11.46 20.16 -3.80
CA GLN A 6 10.63 19.25 -3.02
C GLN A 6 9.68 18.44 -3.91
N ARG A 7 9.06 19.06 -4.91
CA ARG A 7 8.20 18.34 -5.87
C ARG A 7 8.97 17.32 -6.70
N GLU A 8 10.19 17.64 -7.10
CA GLU A 8 11.05 16.74 -7.88
C GLU A 8 11.49 15.54 -7.03
N ALA A 9 11.91 15.76 -5.79
CA ALA A 9 12.23 14.69 -4.85
C ALA A 9 11.03 13.74 -4.61
N LEU A 10 9.82 14.30 -4.41
CA LEU A 10 8.59 13.53 -4.25
C LEU A 10 8.22 12.75 -5.52
N ALA A 11 8.46 13.31 -6.71
CA ALA A 11 8.24 12.61 -7.96
C ALA A 11 9.19 11.41 -8.12
N GLY A 12 10.47 11.58 -7.77
CA GLY A 12 11.45 10.49 -7.75
C GLY A 12 11.07 9.38 -6.77
N MET A 13 10.62 9.72 -5.56
CA MET A 13 10.14 8.75 -4.58
C MET A 13 8.92 7.96 -5.08
N ARG A 14 7.96 8.62 -5.75
CA ARG A 14 6.79 7.95 -6.34
C ARG A 14 7.12 7.04 -7.51
N GLN A 15 8.21 7.30 -8.24
CA GLN A 15 8.69 6.41 -9.29
C GLN A 15 9.42 5.19 -8.75
N ALA A 16 10.01 5.28 -7.56
CA ALA A 16 10.73 4.19 -6.90
C ALA A 16 9.81 3.12 -6.31
N VAL A 17 8.52 3.43 -6.12
CA VAL A 17 7.54 2.51 -5.53
C VAL A 17 6.40 2.31 -6.50
N THR A 18 6.17 1.07 -6.92
CA THR A 18 4.95 0.70 -7.65
C THR A 18 3.76 0.79 -6.69
N PRO A 19 2.77 1.67 -6.92
CA PRO A 19 1.57 1.74 -6.09
C PRO A 19 0.79 0.42 -6.15
N LEU A 20 0.12 0.08 -5.06
CA LEU A 20 -0.83 -1.03 -5.06
C LEU A 20 -2.02 -0.67 -5.95
N PRO A 21 -2.34 -1.46 -6.97
CA PRO A 21 -3.56 -1.27 -7.72
C PRO A 21 -4.78 -1.70 -6.88
N PRO A 22 -6.00 -1.29 -7.26
CA PRO A 22 -7.20 -1.56 -6.48
C PRO A 22 -7.49 -3.05 -6.24
N GLU A 23 -7.12 -3.91 -7.20
CA GLU A 23 -7.28 -5.37 -7.10
C GLU A 23 -6.53 -5.96 -5.90
N ASP A 24 -5.34 -5.46 -5.57
CA ASP A 24 -4.56 -5.95 -4.43
C ASP A 24 -5.28 -5.68 -3.09
N ILE A 25 -6.02 -4.57 -3.00
CA ILE A 25 -6.82 -4.23 -1.82
C ILE A 25 -8.09 -5.08 -1.76
N ALA A 26 -8.71 -5.36 -2.91
CA ALA A 26 -9.85 -6.26 -2.98
C ALA A 26 -9.50 -7.66 -2.49
N ASP A 27 -8.33 -8.17 -2.89
CA ASP A 27 -7.82 -9.46 -2.44
C ASP A 27 -7.50 -9.48 -0.94
N ALA A 28 -6.93 -8.39 -0.40
CA ALA A 28 -6.70 -8.26 1.04
C ALA A 28 -8.01 -8.29 1.85
N ILE A 29 -9.08 -7.68 1.35
CA ILE A 29 -10.42 -7.75 1.96
C ILE A 29 -10.97 -9.18 1.89
N ALA A 30 -10.87 -9.84 0.74
CA ALA A 30 -11.32 -11.22 0.57
C ALA A 30 -10.58 -12.17 1.54
N TYR A 31 -9.27 -11.97 1.72
CA TYR A 31 -8.46 -12.68 2.70
C TYR A 31 -8.97 -12.45 4.13
N ALA A 32 -9.16 -11.19 4.54
CA ALA A 32 -9.56 -10.85 5.91
C ALA A 32 -10.96 -11.39 6.24
N THR A 33 -11.90 -11.27 5.31
CA THR A 33 -13.28 -11.75 5.47
C THR A 33 -13.40 -13.27 5.36
N GLY A 34 -12.45 -13.93 4.69
CA GLY A 34 -12.36 -15.39 4.58
C GLY A 34 -11.78 -16.09 5.81
N ALA A 35 -11.41 -15.36 6.87
CA ALA A 35 -10.87 -15.95 8.10
C ALA A 35 -11.87 -16.96 8.74
N PRO A 36 -11.39 -18.05 9.36
CA PRO A 36 -12.27 -18.99 10.05
C PRO A 36 -13.10 -18.31 11.14
N ALA A 37 -14.31 -18.78 11.41
CA ALA A 37 -15.26 -18.16 12.36
C ALA A 37 -14.73 -17.94 13.80
N ARG A 38 -13.63 -18.60 14.18
CA ARG A 38 -12.95 -18.44 15.48
C ARG A 38 -11.80 -17.43 15.47
N VAL A 39 -11.58 -16.74 14.34
CA VAL A 39 -10.46 -15.83 14.11
C VAL A 39 -11.00 -14.47 13.71
N ASN A 40 -10.54 -13.44 14.41
CA ASN A 40 -10.77 -12.05 14.03
C ASN A 40 -9.48 -11.46 13.45
N VAL A 41 -9.59 -10.80 12.30
CA VAL A 41 -8.53 -9.93 11.78
C VAL A 41 -8.82 -8.52 12.29
N ALA A 42 -8.10 -8.10 13.33
CA ALA A 42 -8.30 -6.80 13.95
C ALA A 42 -7.68 -5.65 13.14
N GLU A 43 -6.52 -5.90 12.52
CA GLU A 43 -5.81 -4.95 11.68
C GLU A 43 -5.04 -5.69 10.57
N LEU A 44 -5.01 -5.11 9.38
CA LEU A 44 -4.24 -5.60 8.24
C LEU A 44 -3.58 -4.41 7.53
N ILE A 45 -2.25 -4.38 7.55
CA ILE A 45 -1.45 -3.35 6.89
C ILE A 45 -0.96 -3.92 5.55
N VAL A 46 -1.33 -3.26 4.45
CA VAL A 46 -0.96 -3.67 3.09
C VAL A 46 0.01 -2.65 2.51
N VAL A 47 1.19 -3.11 2.09
CA VAL A 47 2.26 -2.29 1.53
C VAL A 47 2.91 -3.00 0.33
N PRO A 48 3.47 -2.27 -0.63
CA PRO A 48 4.30 -2.87 -1.68
C PRO A 48 5.48 -3.67 -1.11
N THR A 49 5.87 -4.75 -1.80
CA THR A 49 6.95 -5.64 -1.36
C THR A 49 8.34 -5.01 -1.47
N VAL A 50 8.56 -4.12 -2.44
CA VAL A 50 9.75 -3.29 -2.51
C VAL A 50 9.55 -2.11 -1.55
N GLN A 51 9.97 -2.31 -0.31
CA GLN A 51 10.19 -1.22 0.63
C GLN A 51 11.60 -0.68 0.39
N GLY A 52 11.70 0.64 0.16
CA GLY A 52 12.98 1.33 0.03
C GLY A 52 13.80 1.29 1.31
#